data_AF-A0A929V930-F1
#
_entry.id   AF-A0A929V930-F1
#
_cell.length_a   1.000
_cell.length_b   1.000
_cell.length_c   1.000
_cell.angle_alpha   90.00
_cell.angle_beta   90.00
_cell.angle_gamma   90.00
#
_symmetry.space_group_name_H-M   'P 1'
#
loop_
_entity.id
_entity.type
_entity.pdbx_description
1 polymer ?
#
loop_
_entity_poly.entity_id
_entity_poly.type
_entity_poly.pdbx_seq_one_letter_code
_entity_poly.pdbx_strand_id
1 'polypeptide(L)'
;MEQVLPFLEGIFMIATTEGDQPHVRPFDAAGILDGKFYIGTKNNKKVFAQIKYNPKVEIYAKHDTLGALRITAEAYPVEDEALNQAAYESTKKDYAGNDCAALELKNVHGTIQNKLGEVINVEF
;
A
#
# COMPACT_ATOMS: atom_id res chain seq x y z
N MET A 1 -2.64 6.28 10.35
CA MET A 1 -2.35 4.90 9.92
C MET A 1 -3.42 3.90 10.36
N GLU A 2 -3.71 3.76 11.66
CA GLU A 2 -4.63 2.72 12.16
C GLU A 2 -6.05 2.78 11.58
N GLN A 3 -6.60 3.97 11.32
CA GLN A 3 -7.92 4.12 10.68
C GLN A 3 -7.97 3.65 9.21
N VAL A 4 -6.80 3.54 8.56
CA VAL A 4 -6.67 3.13 7.15
C VAL A 4 -6.50 1.63 7.03
N LEU A 5 -5.74 1.00 7.93
CA LEU A 5 -5.39 -0.42 7.84
C LEU A 5 -6.60 -1.36 7.68
N PRO A 6 -7.74 -1.19 8.38
CA PRO A 6 -8.92 -2.03 8.20
C PRO A 6 -9.47 -2.07 6.77
N PHE A 7 -9.30 -0.99 5.99
CA PHE A 7 -9.71 -0.97 4.59
C PHE A 7 -8.79 -1.82 3.70
N LEU A 8 -7.56 -2.08 4.14
CA LEU A 8 -6.52 -2.78 3.37
C LEU A 8 -6.27 -4.22 3.86
N GLU A 9 -7.02 -4.72 4.84
CA GLU A 9 -6.95 -6.14 5.25
C GLU A 9 -7.52 -7.09 4.19
N GLY A 10 -8.37 -6.57 3.29
CA GLY A 10 -8.91 -7.28 2.13
C GLY A 10 -8.19 -6.94 0.82
N ILE A 11 -8.88 -7.14 -0.31
CA ILE A 11 -8.37 -6.72 -1.62
C ILE A 11 -8.54 -5.21 -1.77
N PHE A 12 -7.45 -4.52 -2.06
CA PHE A 12 -7.43 -3.12 -2.45
C PHE A 12 -6.77 -2.96 -3.82
N MET A 13 -7.03 -1.85 -4.50
CA MET A 13 -6.45 -1.54 -5.79
C MET A 13 -5.30 -0.56 -5.60
N ILE A 14 -4.18 -0.80 -6.27
CA ILE A 14 -3.07 0.15 -6.36
C ILE A 14 -2.88 0.59 -7.80
N ALA A 15 -2.79 1.90 -8.01
CA ALA A 15 -2.46 2.53 -9.27
C ALA A 15 -0.99 2.97 -9.29
N THR A 16 -0.34 2.72 -10.41
CA THR A 16 1.04 3.14 -10.70
C THR A 16 1.12 3.63 -12.16
N THR A 17 2.31 4.05 -12.60
CA THR A 17 2.54 4.51 -13.99
C THR A 17 3.77 3.84 -14.61
N GLU A 18 3.75 3.70 -15.93
CA GLU A 18 4.89 3.29 -16.75
C GLU A 18 4.98 4.28 -17.92
N GLY A 19 5.85 5.30 -17.80
CA GLY A 19 5.78 6.48 -18.67
C GLY A 19 4.45 7.22 -18.50
N ASP A 20 3.71 7.41 -19.59
CA ASP A 20 2.39 8.03 -19.62
C ASP A 20 1.24 7.02 -19.44
N GLN A 21 1.53 5.72 -19.42
CA GLN A 21 0.51 4.67 -19.27
C GLN A 21 0.18 4.43 -17.79
N PRO A 22 -1.08 4.66 -17.35
CA PRO A 22 -1.52 4.24 -16.02
C PRO A 22 -1.72 2.72 -15.95
N HIS A 23 -1.43 2.15 -14.79
CA HIS A 23 -1.69 0.73 -14.48
C HIS A 23 -2.43 0.60 -13.15
N VAL A 24 -3.31 -0.40 -13.05
CA VAL A 24 -4.02 -0.74 -11.80
C VAL A 24 -4.05 -2.26 -11.62
N ARG A 25 -3.97 -2.73 -10.37
CA ARG A 25 -4.07 -4.15 -10.03
C ARG A 25 -4.52 -4.35 -8.58
N PRO A 26 -5.07 -5.52 -8.24
CA PRO A 26 -5.34 -5.88 -6.86
C PRO A 26 -4.04 -6.12 -6.07
N PHE A 27 -4.02 -5.63 -4.85
CA PHE A 27 -3.09 -5.93 -3.77
C PHE A 27 -3.89 -6.39 -2.56
N ASP A 28 -3.24 -7.13 -1.67
CA ASP A 28 -3.83 -7.65 -0.45
C ASP A 28 -2.85 -7.62 0.74
N ALA A 29 -1.65 -7.07 0.55
CA ALA A 29 -0.56 -7.04 1.51
C ALA A 29 -0.36 -5.62 2.02
N ALA A 30 -0.87 -5.31 3.21
CA ALA A 30 -0.65 -4.05 3.91
C ALA A 30 -0.44 -4.28 5.41
N GLY A 31 0.47 -3.54 6.03
CA GLY A 31 0.86 -3.74 7.42
C GLY A 31 1.45 -2.49 8.06
N ILE A 32 1.49 -2.45 9.39
CA ILE A 32 2.16 -1.40 10.16
C ILE A 32 3.25 -2.06 11.00
N LEU A 33 4.47 -1.53 10.91
CA LEU A 33 5.60 -1.92 11.75
C LEU A 33 6.27 -0.65 12.27
N ASP A 34 6.48 -0.56 13.59
CA ASP A 34 7.16 0.56 14.26
C ASP A 34 6.63 1.94 13.86
N GLY A 35 5.31 2.07 13.73
CA GLY A 35 4.67 3.32 13.35
C GLY A 35 4.88 3.73 11.88
N LYS A 36 5.27 2.80 11.01
CA LYS A 36 5.39 3.01 9.57
C LYS A 36 4.44 2.10 8.81
N PHE A 37 3.93 2.59 7.69
CA PHE A 37 2.94 1.88 6.89
C PHE A 37 3.60 1.22 5.67
N TYR A 38 3.33 -0.06 5.46
CA TYR A 38 3.98 -0.86 4.43
C TYR A 38 2.96 -1.56 3.55
N ILE A 39 3.34 -1.74 2.28
CA ILE A 39 2.72 -2.70 1.37
C ILE A 39 3.73 -3.77 0.94
N GLY A 40 3.24 -4.97 0.62
CA GLY A 40 4.07 -6.10 0.19
C GLY A 40 3.94 -6.42 -1.30
N THR A 41 5.04 -6.72 -1.96
CA THR A 41 5.05 -7.30 -3.32
C THR A 41 6.25 -8.23 -3.53
N LYS A 42 6.56 -8.59 -4.79
CA LYS A 42 7.81 -9.26 -5.15
C LYS A 42 8.68 -8.38 -6.04
N ASN A 43 9.99 -8.40 -5.84
CA ASN A 43 10.95 -7.55 -6.54
C ASN A 43 11.09 -7.84 -8.04
N ASN A 44 10.62 -9.01 -8.50
CA ASN A 44 10.61 -9.44 -9.89
C ASN A 44 9.35 -9.01 -10.68
N LYS A 45 8.36 -8.39 -10.02
CA LYS A 45 7.10 -7.99 -10.67
C LYS A 45 7.23 -6.63 -11.36
N LYS A 46 6.51 -6.44 -12.47
CA LYS A 46 6.42 -5.13 -13.16
C LYS A 46 6.03 -3.97 -12.25
N VAL A 47 5.09 -4.19 -11.33
CA VAL A 47 4.66 -3.16 -10.37
C VAL A 47 5.82 -2.66 -9.50
N PHE A 48 6.76 -3.54 -9.12
CA PHE A 48 7.93 -3.16 -8.35
C PHE A 48 8.87 -2.26 -9.17
N ALA A 49 9.13 -2.61 -10.43
CA ALA A 49 9.92 -1.79 -11.34
C ALA A 49 9.25 -0.42 -11.60
N GLN A 50 7.93 -0.39 -11.78
CA GLN A 50 7.13 0.83 -11.94
C GLN A 50 7.26 1.75 -10.72
N ILE A 51 7.12 1.21 -9.50
CA ILE A 51 7.28 1.97 -8.26
C ILE A 51 8.71 2.46 -8.07
N LYS A 52 9.72 1.63 -8.39
CA LYS A 52 11.13 2.06 -8.34
C LYS A 52 11.42 3.24 -9.27
N TYR A 53 10.76 3.29 -10.42
CA TYR A 53 10.91 4.38 -11.38
C TYR A 53 10.11 5.64 -10.99
N ASN A 54 8.85 5.47 -10.58
CA ASN A 54 8.00 6.54 -10.08
C ASN A 54 7.33 6.10 -8.76
N PRO A 55 7.75 6.65 -7.61
CA PRO A 55 7.26 6.20 -6.31
C PRO A 55 5.81 6.60 -6.04
N LYS A 56 5.24 7.52 -6.83
CA LYS A 56 3.87 8.02 -6.61
C LYS A 56 2.84 6.95 -6.96
N VAL A 57 2.02 6.61 -5.97
CA VAL A 57 0.95 5.62 -6.07
C VAL A 57 -0.37 6.20 -5.58
N GLU A 58 -1.48 5.66 -6.08
CA GLU A 58 -2.81 5.86 -5.49
C GLU A 58 -3.38 4.50 -5.07
N ILE A 59 -3.95 4.43 -3.88
CA ILE A 59 -4.60 3.23 -3.35
C ILE A 59 -6.07 3.54 -3.16
N TYR A 60 -6.91 2.61 -3.63
CA TYR A 60 -8.34 2.64 -3.43
C TYR A 60 -8.83 1.32 -2.84
N ALA A 61 -9.68 1.40 -1.82
CA ALA A 61 -10.32 0.23 -1.25
C ALA A 61 -11.80 0.52 -0.97
N LYS A 62 -12.64 -0.48 -1.24
CA LYS A 62 -14.04 -0.47 -0.85
C LYS A 62 -14.23 -1.50 0.27
N HIS A 63 -14.81 -1.06 1.37
CA HIS A 63 -15.12 -1.92 2.49
C HIS A 63 -16.64 -1.96 2.72
N ASP A 64 -17.17 -3.16 2.99
CA ASP A 64 -18.61 -3.41 3.06
C ASP A 64 -19.30 -2.61 4.16
N THR A 65 -18.64 -2.46 5.31
CA THR A 65 -19.14 -1.70 6.46
C THR A 65 -18.51 -0.31 6.61
N LEU A 66 -17.20 -0.16 6.41
CA LEU A 66 -16.48 1.08 6.71
C LEU A 66 -16.64 2.18 5.66
N GLY A 67 -16.99 1.85 4.41
CA GLY A 67 -17.13 2.85 3.35
C GLY A 67 -16.10 2.68 2.25
N ALA A 68 -15.46 3.77 1.81
CA ALA A 68 -14.44 3.77 0.78
C ALA A 68 -13.22 4.56 1.25
N LEU A 69 -12.03 4.07 0.89
CA LEU A 69 -10.75 4.73 1.11
C LEU A 69 -10.16 5.11 -0.23
N ARG A 70 -9.64 6.33 -0.35
CA ARG A 70 -8.72 6.73 -1.42
C ARG A 70 -7.56 7.49 -0.81
N ILE A 71 -6.34 7.03 -1.06
CA ILE A 71 -5.11 7.70 -0.61
C ILE A 71 -4.09 7.78 -1.72
N THR A 72 -3.35 8.86 -1.78
CA THR A 72 -2.10 9.00 -2.53
C THR A 72 -0.93 8.84 -1.58
N ALA A 73 0.17 8.24 -2.06
CA ALA A 73 1.39 8.06 -1.27
C ALA A 73 2.61 7.99 -2.19
N GLU A 74 3.78 8.01 -1.59
CA GLU A 74 5.04 7.59 -2.22
C GLU A 74 5.51 6.27 -1.61
N ALA A 75 5.74 5.26 -2.44
CA ALA A 75 6.15 3.91 -2.03
C ALA A 75 7.65 3.70 -2.27
N TYR A 76 8.40 3.38 -1.21
CA TYR A 76 9.85 3.19 -1.28
C TYR A 76 10.24 1.77 -0.84
N PRO A 77 10.93 0.98 -1.68
CA PRO A 77 11.47 -0.31 -1.28
C PRO A 77 12.36 -0.21 -0.04
N VAL A 78 12.19 -1.16 0.88
CA VAL A 78 13.08 -1.30 2.03
C VAL A 78 14.35 -2.03 1.59
N GLU A 79 15.49 -1.35 1.67
CA GLU A 79 16.79 -1.89 1.22
C GLU A 79 17.50 -2.72 2.31
N ASP A 80 17.23 -2.45 3.59
CA ASP A 80 17.75 -3.26 4.70
C ASP A 80 17.03 -4.60 4.75
N GLU A 81 17.78 -5.71 4.69
CA GLU A 81 17.22 -7.06 4.54
C GLU A 81 16.37 -7.48 5.76
N ALA A 82 16.86 -7.18 6.97
CA ALA A 82 16.16 -7.54 8.21
C ALA A 82 14.87 -6.74 8.37
N LEU A 83 14.91 -5.44 8.10
CA LEU A 83 13.73 -4.58 8.12
C LEU A 83 12.76 -4.95 7.01
N ASN A 84 13.24 -5.29 5.81
CA ASN A 84 12.40 -5.71 4.69
C ASN A 84 11.59 -6.96 5.10
N GLN A 85 12.26 -7.95 5.67
CA GLN A 85 11.59 -9.16 6.15
C GLN A 85 10.55 -8.86 7.23
N ALA A 86 10.93 -8.11 8.28
CA ALA A 86 10.01 -7.76 9.36
C ALA A 86 8.80 -6.93 8.87
N ALA A 87 9.05 -5.95 7.99
CA ALA A 87 8.01 -5.12 7.41
C ALA A 87 7.08 -5.95 6.51
N TYR A 88 7.62 -6.92 5.78
CA TYR A 88 6.82 -7.82 4.96
C TYR A 88 5.91 -8.71 5.82
N GLU A 89 6.44 -9.28 6.89
CA GLU A 89 5.68 -10.10 7.84
C GLU A 89 4.55 -9.32 8.50
N SER A 90 4.74 -8.01 8.74
CA SER A 90 3.69 -7.11 9.25
C SER A 90 2.45 -7.03 8.34
N THR A 91 2.59 -7.38 7.05
CA THR A 91 1.49 -7.42 6.08
C THR A 91 0.60 -8.66 6.21
N LYS A 92 0.93 -9.59 7.12
CA LYS A 92 0.24 -10.86 7.34
C LYS A 92 0.19 -11.77 6.10
N LYS A 93 1.10 -11.58 5.14
CA LYS A 93 1.27 -12.46 3.97
C LYS A 93 2.44 -13.40 4.14
N ASP A 94 2.26 -14.60 3.63
CA ASP A 94 3.15 -15.75 3.79
C ASP A 94 4.04 -16.00 2.56
N TYR A 95 4.34 -14.96 1.78
CA TYR A 95 5.29 -15.12 0.68
C TYR A 95 6.68 -15.42 1.25
N ALA A 96 7.20 -16.60 0.89
CA ALA A 96 8.53 -17.02 1.23
C ALA A 96 9.51 -16.72 0.09
N GLY A 97 10.76 -16.43 0.45
CA GLY A 97 11.90 -16.32 -0.46
C GLY A 97 12.55 -14.94 -0.52
N ASN A 98 13.72 -14.89 -1.16
CA ASN A 98 14.55 -13.69 -1.25
C ASN A 98 13.99 -12.63 -2.23
N ASP A 99 12.82 -12.89 -2.83
CA ASP A 99 12.15 -11.97 -3.75
C ASP A 99 11.05 -11.13 -3.09
N CYS A 100 10.76 -11.34 -1.80
CA CYS A 100 9.81 -10.53 -1.04
C CYS A 100 10.32 -9.09 -0.87
N ALA A 101 9.46 -8.13 -1.19
CA ALA A 101 9.79 -6.70 -1.12
C ALA A 101 8.68 -5.96 -0.36
N ALA A 102 9.04 -5.40 0.80
CA ALA A 102 8.25 -4.42 1.51
C ALA A 102 8.52 -3.03 0.94
N LEU A 103 7.47 -2.21 0.82
CA LEU A 103 7.58 -0.82 0.43
C LEU A 103 6.96 0.06 1.51
N GLU A 104 7.75 0.97 2.07
CA GLU A 104 7.30 1.98 3.02
C GLU A 104 6.48 3.04 2.26
N LEU A 105 5.24 3.27 2.71
CA LEU A 105 4.39 4.36 2.23
C LEU A 105 4.69 5.63 3.03
N LYS A 106 5.05 6.69 2.32
CA LYS A 106 5.33 8.03 2.86
C LYS A 106 4.40 9.06 2.23
N ASN A 107 4.29 10.23 2.87
CA ASN A 107 3.47 11.35 2.39
C ASN A 107 2.05 10.88 2.05
N VAL A 108 1.41 10.18 3.00
CA VAL A 108 0.09 9.59 2.76
C VAL A 108 -0.95 10.68 2.96
N HIS A 109 -1.70 10.98 1.91
CA HIS A 109 -2.80 11.95 1.94
C HIS A 109 -4.04 11.36 1.28
N GLY A 110 -5.23 11.70 1.75
CA GLY A 110 -6.45 11.28 1.08
C GLY A 110 -7.69 11.37 1.94
N THR A 111 -8.64 10.50 1.67
CA THR A 111 -9.97 10.54 2.26
C THR A 111 -10.53 9.16 2.56
N ILE A 112 -11.27 9.07 3.65
CA ILE A 112 -12.24 8.02 3.91
C ILE A 112 -13.63 8.63 3.71
N GLN A 113 -14.45 8.02 2.85
CA GLN A 113 -15.87 8.32 2.76
C GLN A 113 -16.65 7.20 3.43
N ASN A 114 -17.29 7.49 4.57
CA ASN A 114 -18.07 6.50 5.29
C ASN A 114 -19.43 6.22 4.61
N LYS A 115 -20.20 5.26 5.14
CA LYS A 115 -21.51 4.88 4.56
C LYS A 115 -22.59 5.96 4.66
N LEU A 116 -22.43 6.93 5.56
CA LEU A 116 -23.32 8.08 5.70
C LEU A 116 -22.96 9.21 4.72
N GLY A 117 -21.87 9.04 3.95
CA GLY A 117 -21.38 10.03 2.99
C GLY A 117 -20.44 11.07 3.59
N GLU A 118 -20.12 10.97 4.89
CA GLU A 118 -19.17 11.87 5.55
C GLU A 118 -17.75 11.59 5.07
N VAL A 119 -16.97 12.66 4.89
CA VAL A 119 -15.60 12.60 4.41
C VAL A 119 -14.64 12.93 5.54
N ILE A 120 -13.73 12.01 5.81
CA ILE A 120 -12.67 12.13 6.81
C ILE A 120 -11.35 12.24 6.08
N ASN A 121 -10.58 13.30 6.34
CA ASN A 121 -9.25 13.46 5.75
C ASN A 121 -8.24 12.53 6.44
N VAL A 122 -7.33 12.00 5.63
CA VAL A 122 -6.24 11.14 6.05
C VAL A 122 -4.94 11.85 5.71
N GLU A 123 -4.06 12.02 6.69
CA GLU A 123 -2.74 12.61 6.51
C GLU A 123 -1.77 12.00 7.54
N PHE A 124 -0.68 11.38 7.07
CA PHE A 124 0.43 10.89 7.91
C PHE A 124 1.66 10.52 7.08
#